data_AF-A0A5J4RTS9-F1
#
_entry.id   AF-A0A5J4RTS9-F1
#
_cell.length_a   1.000
_cell.length_b   1.000
_cell.length_c   1.000
_cell.angle_alpha   90.00
_cell.angle_beta   90.00
_cell.angle_gamma   90.00
#
_symmetry.space_group_name_H-M   'P 1'
#
loop_
_entity.id
_entity.type
_entity.pdbx_description
1 polymer ?
#
loop_
_entity_poly.entity_id
_entity_poly.type
_entity_poly.pdbx_seq_one_letter_code
_entity_poly.pdbx_strand_id
1 'polypeptide(L)'
;MAQGEWKPNELIVVDEATEEVMKEQSLYVFKPENIGDQMSIDDKALGHDGFTILSNTQTGKIAMRIESTKCEEAEEVLALFDKDLEKAKSISCDMSPTYLKVCRKKLLQAQRVIDKFHIMQYVYEPVAQVRQRIQKGLREKLSKGKQKMKKDKEILSDWENLRHCRHLLSQSAQKTE
;
A
#
# COMPACT_ATOMS: atom_id res chain seq x y z
N MET A 1 5.58 32.33 -22.35
CA MET A 1 4.35 31.68 -22.85
C MET A 1 4.23 30.35 -22.13
N ALA A 2 3.34 30.24 -21.16
CA ALA A 2 3.03 28.97 -20.52
C ALA A 2 1.61 28.60 -20.94
N GLN A 3 1.50 27.82 -22.01
CA GLN A 3 0.26 27.14 -22.38
C GLN A 3 0.25 25.82 -21.63
N GLY A 4 -0.49 25.78 -20.53
CA GLY A 4 -0.88 24.53 -19.90
C GLY A 4 -2.36 24.33 -20.17
N GLU A 5 -2.71 23.38 -21.03
CA GLU A 5 -4.00 22.71 -20.95
C GLU A 5 -3.73 21.22 -20.88
N TRP A 6 -3.75 20.71 -19.65
CA TRP A 6 -3.85 19.29 -19.38
C TRP A 6 -5.26 19.02 -18.86
N LYS A 7 -6.05 18.27 -19.63
CA LYS A 7 -7.33 17.70 -19.21
C LYS A 7 -7.30 16.21 -19.52
N PRO A 8 -7.34 15.31 -18.53
CA PRO A 8 -7.47 13.89 -18.80
C PRO A 8 -8.94 13.44 -18.64
N ASN A 9 -9.36 12.51 -19.49
CA ASN A 9 -10.70 11.95 -19.63
C ASN A 9 -11.45 11.75 -18.31
N GLU A 10 -12.53 12.50 -18.11
CA GLU A 10 -13.49 12.34 -17.01
C GLU A 10 -14.21 10.99 -17.12
N LEU A 11 -14.36 10.27 -16.01
CA LEU A 11 -15.27 9.12 -15.95
C LEU A 11 -16.63 9.64 -15.46
N ILE A 12 -17.59 9.63 -16.39
CA ILE A 12 -18.96 10.07 -16.14
C ILE A 12 -19.78 8.81 -15.83
N VAL A 13 -20.16 8.64 -14.56
CA VAL A 13 -21.11 7.58 -14.17
C VAL A 13 -22.51 8.12 -14.43
N VAL A 14 -23.21 7.53 -15.40
CA VAL A 14 -24.55 7.92 -15.82
C VAL A 14 -25.55 6.89 -15.30
N ASP A 15 -26.70 7.33 -14.80
CA ASP A 15 -27.81 6.44 -14.48
C ASP A 15 -28.42 5.88 -15.78
N GLU A 16 -28.41 4.55 -15.96
CA GLU A 16 -28.92 3.88 -17.16
C GLU A 16 -30.42 4.13 -17.41
N ALA A 17 -31.20 4.53 -16.40
CA ALA A 17 -32.64 4.76 -16.52
C ALA A 17 -33.01 6.24 -16.79
N THR A 18 -32.18 7.20 -16.36
CA THR A 18 -32.48 8.64 -16.46
C THR A 18 -31.52 9.42 -17.36
N GLU A 19 -30.42 8.81 -17.80
CA GLU A 19 -29.31 9.46 -18.52
C GLU A 19 -28.69 10.64 -17.74
N GLU A 20 -28.96 10.75 -16.44
CA GLU A 20 -28.41 11.82 -15.60
C GLU A 20 -26.98 11.48 -15.16
N VAL A 21 -26.10 12.48 -15.25
CA VAL A 21 -24.73 12.40 -14.74
C VAL A 21 -24.77 12.37 -13.22
N MET A 22 -24.48 11.21 -12.63
CA MET A 22 -24.49 11.04 -11.18
C MET A 22 -23.15 11.39 -10.54
N LYS A 23 -22.04 11.22 -11.27
CA LYS A 23 -20.70 11.48 -10.72
C LYS A 23 -19.65 11.70 -11.81
N GLU A 24 -18.79 12.69 -11.57
CA GLU A 24 -17.62 13.00 -12.39
C GLU A 24 -16.36 12.63 -11.60
N GLN A 25 -15.51 11.78 -12.16
CA GLN A 25 -14.27 11.38 -11.52
C GLN A 25 -13.06 11.68 -12.41
N SER A 26 -12.12 12.45 -11.86
CA SER A 26 -10.87 12.82 -12.53
C SER A 26 -9.97 11.60 -12.66
N LEU A 27 -9.86 11.08 -13.88
CA LEU A 27 -8.95 10.00 -14.19
C LEU A 27 -7.63 10.57 -14.68
N TYR A 28 -6.63 10.59 -13.82
CA TYR A 28 -5.36 11.29 -14.08
C TYR A 28 -4.48 10.57 -15.11
N VAL A 29 -4.53 9.25 -15.16
CA VAL A 29 -3.75 8.45 -16.13
C VAL A 29 -4.58 7.26 -16.59
N PHE A 30 -4.76 7.11 -17.91
CA PHE A 30 -5.25 5.89 -18.56
C PHE A 30 -4.33 5.54 -19.72
N LYS A 31 -3.60 4.43 -19.62
CA LYS A 31 -2.65 3.97 -20.64
C LYS A 31 -2.71 2.45 -20.78
N PRO A 32 -3.68 1.92 -21.55
CA PRO A 32 -3.80 0.49 -21.80
C PRO A 32 -2.54 -0.15 -22.38
N GLU A 33 -1.74 0.63 -23.13
CA GLU A 33 -0.44 0.21 -23.65
C GLU A 33 0.60 -0.14 -22.57
N ASN A 34 0.39 0.28 -21.33
CA ASN A 34 1.28 -0.04 -20.20
C ASN A 34 0.90 -1.33 -19.48
N ILE A 35 -0.23 -1.98 -19.81
CA ILE A 35 -0.56 -3.30 -19.26
C ILE A 35 0.40 -4.36 -19.80
N GLY A 36 0.92 -5.21 -18.92
CA GLY A 36 1.81 -6.32 -19.28
C GLY A 36 1.73 -7.47 -18.28
N ASP A 37 2.69 -8.39 -18.37
CA ASP A 37 2.67 -9.68 -17.65
C ASP A 37 2.60 -9.55 -16.12
N GLN A 38 3.27 -8.56 -15.55
CA GLN A 38 3.31 -8.34 -14.10
C GLN A 38 2.81 -6.94 -13.76
N MET A 39 1.68 -6.91 -13.05
CA MET A 39 1.02 -5.68 -12.64
C MET A 39 1.01 -5.57 -11.12
N SER A 40 0.87 -4.36 -10.61
CA SER A 40 0.56 -4.08 -9.22
C SER A 40 -0.57 -3.06 -9.12
N ILE A 41 -1.43 -3.23 -8.12
CA ILE A 41 -2.46 -2.26 -7.74
C ILE A 41 -2.30 -1.94 -6.26
N ASP A 42 -2.26 -0.66 -5.93
CA ASP A 42 -2.08 -0.16 -4.57
C ASP A 42 -2.69 1.24 -4.42
N ASP A 43 -3.04 1.59 -3.18
CA ASP A 43 -3.47 2.93 -2.79
C ASP A 43 -2.31 3.75 -2.26
N LYS A 44 -2.14 4.96 -2.83
CA LYS A 44 -1.14 5.92 -2.40
C LYS A 44 -1.80 7.24 -2.00
N ALA A 45 -1.44 7.73 -0.83
CA ALA A 45 -1.74 9.10 -0.43
C ALA A 45 -0.72 10.05 -1.06
N LEU A 46 -1.19 11.07 -1.77
CA LEU A 46 -0.38 12.16 -2.30
C LEU A 46 -0.96 13.48 -1.79
N GLY A 47 -0.36 14.01 -0.73
CA GLY A 47 -0.91 15.17 -0.01
C GLY A 47 -2.11 14.76 0.84
N HIS A 48 -3.26 15.40 0.62
CA HIS A 48 -4.50 15.10 1.33
C HIS A 48 -5.38 14.07 0.60
N ASP A 49 -5.03 13.76 -0.66
CA ASP A 49 -5.87 12.96 -1.55
C ASP A 49 -5.31 11.53 -1.70
N GLY A 50 -6.24 10.57 -1.81
CA GLY A 50 -5.93 9.16 -1.98
C GLY A 50 -6.08 8.75 -3.45
N PHE A 51 -5.10 8.01 -3.95
CA PHE A 51 -5.08 7.55 -5.33
C PHE A 51 -4.88 6.04 -5.43
N THR A 52 -5.73 5.36 -6.18
CA THR A 52 -5.47 4.00 -6.65
C THR A 52 -4.59 4.06 -7.89
N ILE A 53 -3.48 3.32 -7.87
CA ILE A 53 -2.52 3.26 -8.96
C ILE A 53 -2.40 1.82 -9.46
N LEU A 54 -2.56 1.62 -10.77
CA LEU A 54 -2.21 0.38 -11.46
C LEU A 54 -0.91 0.60 -12.23
N SER A 55 0.11 -0.20 -11.96
CA SER A 55 1.42 -0.07 -12.60
C SER A 55 1.99 -1.40 -13.03
N ASN A 56 2.84 -1.37 -14.05
CA ASN A 56 3.58 -2.52 -14.54
C ASN A 56 4.89 -2.63 -13.76
N THR A 57 5.07 -3.72 -13.02
CA THR A 57 6.22 -3.89 -12.11
C THR A 57 7.52 -4.19 -12.84
N GLN A 58 7.46 -4.63 -14.11
CA GLN A 58 8.64 -4.88 -14.93
C GLN A 58 9.18 -3.60 -15.58
N THR A 59 8.27 -2.73 -16.04
CA THR A 59 8.66 -1.51 -16.77
C THR A 59 8.65 -0.25 -15.91
N GLY A 60 8.03 -0.29 -14.73
CA GLY A 60 7.81 0.86 -13.85
C GLY A 60 6.78 1.87 -14.38
N LYS A 61 6.09 1.56 -15.48
CA LYS A 61 5.11 2.47 -16.09
C LYS A 61 3.74 2.36 -15.41
N ILE A 62 3.07 3.49 -15.26
CA ILE A 62 1.71 3.57 -14.71
C ILE A 62 0.69 3.38 -15.83
N ALA A 63 -0.19 2.39 -15.69
CA ALA A 63 -1.30 2.14 -16.60
C ALA A 63 -2.57 2.90 -16.19
N MET A 64 -2.80 3.04 -14.88
CA MET A 64 -3.97 3.71 -14.34
C MET A 64 -3.60 4.55 -13.12
N ARG A 65 -4.15 5.76 -13.01
CA ARG A 65 -4.19 6.53 -11.76
C ARG A 65 -5.52 7.25 -11.64
N ILE A 66 -6.24 6.98 -10.57
CA ILE A 66 -7.51 7.65 -10.23
C ILE A 66 -7.40 8.29 -8.85
N GLU A 67 -8.05 9.43 -8.66
CA GLU A 67 -8.16 10.06 -7.33
C GLU A 67 -9.36 9.48 -6.57
N SER A 68 -9.18 8.24 -6.15
CA SER A 68 -10.08 7.55 -5.25
C SER A 68 -9.36 6.35 -4.67
N THR A 69 -9.86 5.86 -3.54
CA THR A 69 -9.47 4.59 -2.92
C THR A 69 -10.68 3.66 -2.78
N LYS A 70 -11.82 4.03 -3.38
CA LYS A 70 -13.03 3.23 -3.36
C LYS A 70 -12.92 2.13 -4.39
N CYS A 71 -13.16 0.90 -3.95
CA CYS A 71 -12.98 -0.26 -4.80
C CYS A 71 -14.03 -0.38 -5.90
N GLU A 72 -15.24 0.15 -5.70
CA GLU A 72 -16.27 0.19 -6.72
C GLU A 72 -15.82 1.03 -7.92
N GLU A 73 -15.26 2.21 -7.64
CA GLU A 73 -14.74 3.12 -8.67
C GLU A 73 -13.50 2.53 -9.36
N ALA A 74 -12.60 1.91 -8.60
CA ALA A 74 -11.48 1.17 -9.19
C ALA A 74 -11.96 0.01 -10.08
N GLU A 75 -13.01 -0.71 -9.69
CA GLU A 75 -13.61 -1.80 -10.47
C GLU A 75 -14.20 -1.30 -11.80
N GLU A 76 -14.90 -0.17 -11.78
CA GLU A 76 -15.45 0.49 -12.97
C GLU A 76 -14.34 0.92 -13.93
N VAL A 77 -13.30 1.58 -13.42
CA VAL A 77 -12.17 2.04 -14.25
C VAL A 77 -11.39 0.87 -14.84
N LEU A 78 -11.18 -0.20 -14.05
CA LEU A 78 -10.54 -1.42 -14.54
C LEU A 78 -11.33 -2.06 -15.68
N ALA A 79 -12.67 -1.95 -15.68
CA ALA A 79 -13.51 -2.47 -16.75
C ALA A 79 -13.21 -1.82 -18.11
N LEU A 80 -12.74 -0.57 -18.12
CA LEU A 80 -12.44 0.18 -19.35
C LEU A 80 -11.22 -0.37 -20.10
N PHE A 81 -10.34 -1.13 -19.44
CA PHE A 81 -9.20 -1.78 -20.10
C PHE A 81 -9.62 -3.00 -20.93
N ASP A 82 -10.84 -3.53 -20.74
CA ASP A 82 -11.40 -4.66 -21.49
C ASP A 82 -10.37 -5.81 -21.64
N LYS A 83 -10.01 -6.18 -22.88
CA LYS A 83 -9.08 -7.27 -23.19
C LYS A 83 -7.63 -6.99 -22.81
N ASP A 84 -7.25 -5.73 -22.59
CA ASP A 84 -5.87 -5.43 -22.20
C ASP A 84 -5.51 -6.04 -20.85
N LEU A 85 -6.48 -6.19 -19.92
CA LEU A 85 -6.26 -6.87 -18.64
C LEU A 85 -5.89 -8.34 -18.78
N GLU A 86 -6.26 -9.00 -19.89
CA GLU A 86 -5.90 -10.40 -20.15
C GLU A 86 -4.39 -10.59 -20.33
N LYS A 87 -3.65 -9.53 -20.66
CA LYS A 87 -2.18 -9.55 -20.72
C LYS A 87 -1.55 -9.76 -19.34
N ALA A 88 -2.25 -9.41 -18.26
CA ALA A 88 -1.74 -9.56 -16.91
C ALA A 88 -1.73 -11.03 -16.48
N LYS A 89 -0.54 -11.60 -16.31
CA LYS A 89 -0.34 -12.95 -15.78
C LYS A 89 -0.23 -12.98 -14.27
N SER A 90 0.15 -11.86 -13.66
CA SER A 90 0.18 -11.70 -12.21
C SER A 90 -0.20 -10.28 -11.80
N ILE A 91 -0.87 -10.19 -10.66
CA ILE A 91 -1.24 -8.92 -10.02
C ILE A 91 -0.80 -8.94 -8.56
N SER A 92 0.09 -8.03 -8.19
CA SER A 92 0.43 -7.77 -6.80
C SER A 92 -0.58 -6.79 -6.20
N CYS A 93 -1.19 -7.14 -5.07
CA CYS A 93 -2.11 -6.27 -4.35
C CYS A 93 -1.94 -6.42 -2.85
N ASP A 94 -2.47 -5.46 -2.10
CA ASP A 94 -2.58 -5.54 -0.66
C ASP A 94 -3.54 -6.67 -0.23
N MET A 95 -3.61 -6.94 1.08
CA MET A 95 -4.54 -7.94 1.63
C MET A 95 -5.96 -7.40 1.84
N SER A 96 -6.30 -6.23 1.28
CA SER A 96 -7.65 -5.69 1.43
C SER A 96 -8.67 -6.66 0.82
N PRO A 97 -9.68 -7.14 1.59
CA PRO A 97 -10.71 -8.01 1.07
C PRO A 97 -11.39 -7.45 -0.19
N THR A 98 -11.43 -6.12 -0.27
CA THR A 98 -12.04 -5.35 -1.35
C THR A 98 -11.20 -5.44 -2.62
N TYR A 99 -9.88 -5.17 -2.58
CA TYR A 99 -9.00 -5.34 -3.75
C TYR A 99 -8.88 -6.79 -4.20
N LEU A 100 -8.88 -7.74 -3.25
CA LEU A 100 -8.93 -9.16 -3.59
C LEU A 100 -10.19 -9.50 -4.38
N LYS A 101 -11.34 -8.90 -4.05
CA LYS A 101 -12.60 -9.08 -4.77
C LYS A 101 -12.55 -8.43 -6.16
N VAL A 102 -12.02 -7.22 -6.28
CA VAL A 102 -11.88 -6.52 -7.57
C VAL A 102 -10.95 -7.29 -8.51
N CYS A 103 -9.77 -7.69 -8.03
CA CYS A 103 -8.83 -8.49 -8.81
C CYS A 103 -9.42 -9.85 -9.20
N ARG A 104 -10.20 -10.48 -8.30
CA ARG A 104 -10.93 -11.73 -8.62
C ARG A 104 -11.93 -11.57 -9.75
N LYS A 105 -12.56 -10.42 -9.90
CA LYS A 105 -13.58 -10.20 -10.94
C LYS A 105 -12.99 -9.72 -12.26
N LYS A 106 -12.02 -8.80 -12.22
CA LYS A 106 -11.51 -8.09 -13.41
C LYS A 106 -10.22 -8.71 -13.97
N LEU A 107 -9.41 -9.35 -13.14
CA LEU A 107 -8.12 -9.93 -13.51
C LEU A 107 -8.16 -11.47 -13.37
N LEU A 108 -9.09 -12.09 -14.11
CA LEU A 108 -9.40 -13.52 -14.00
C LEU A 108 -8.23 -14.44 -14.34
N GLN A 109 -7.40 -14.05 -15.31
CA GLN A 109 -6.25 -14.83 -15.76
C GLN A 109 -4.99 -14.57 -14.94
N ALA A 110 -4.98 -13.52 -14.11
CA ALA A 110 -3.80 -13.13 -13.35
C ALA A 110 -3.69 -13.92 -12.04
N GLN A 111 -2.52 -14.50 -11.79
CA GLN A 111 -2.16 -14.99 -10.47
C GLN A 111 -2.05 -13.82 -9.49
N ARG A 112 -2.91 -13.81 -8.47
CA ARG A 112 -2.84 -12.81 -7.40
C ARG A 112 -1.66 -13.12 -6.49
N VAL A 113 -0.77 -12.15 -6.34
CA VAL A 113 0.36 -12.18 -5.41
C VAL A 113 0.03 -11.21 -4.29
N ILE A 114 0.10 -11.68 -3.05
CA ILE A 114 -0.07 -10.81 -1.89
C ILE A 114 1.24 -10.10 -1.63
N ASP A 115 1.17 -8.78 -1.45
CA ASP A 115 2.34 -8.00 -1.09
C ASP A 115 2.86 -8.39 0.31
N LYS A 116 4.11 -8.85 0.33
CA LYS A 116 4.85 -9.22 1.55
C LYS A 116 5.01 -8.03 2.49
N PHE A 117 5.14 -6.79 2.00
CA PHE A 117 5.35 -5.62 2.86
C PHE A 117 4.18 -5.40 3.82
N HIS A 118 2.94 -5.52 3.32
CA HIS A 118 1.75 -5.41 4.16
C HIS A 118 1.69 -6.53 5.21
N ILE A 119 1.99 -7.79 4.82
CA ILE A 119 2.06 -8.91 5.77
C ILE A 119 3.09 -8.63 6.87
N MET A 120 4.28 -8.18 6.48
CA MET A 120 5.35 -7.90 7.43
C MET A 120 4.97 -6.75 8.37
N GLN A 121 4.29 -5.72 7.88
CA GLN A 121 3.79 -4.62 8.72
C GLN A 121 2.82 -5.13 9.80
N TYR A 122 1.86 -6.01 9.44
CA TYR A 122 0.94 -6.62 10.42
C TYR A 122 1.64 -7.44 11.50
N VAL A 123 2.82 -8.01 11.23
CA VAL A 123 3.62 -8.74 12.21
C VAL A 123 4.50 -7.79 13.03
N TYR A 124 5.15 -6.83 12.37
CA TYR A 124 6.10 -5.92 13.02
C TYR A 124 5.43 -4.96 13.99
N GLU A 125 4.23 -4.46 13.68
CA GLU A 125 3.52 -3.50 14.53
C GLU A 125 3.21 -4.07 15.94
N PRO A 126 2.57 -5.24 16.10
CA PRO A 126 2.35 -5.85 17.41
C PRO A 126 3.65 -6.13 18.17
N VAL A 127 4.68 -6.66 17.49
CA VAL A 127 5.98 -6.92 18.11
C VAL A 127 6.61 -5.63 18.63
N ALA A 128 6.54 -4.55 17.85
CA ALA A 128 7.02 -3.24 18.26
C ALA A 128 6.22 -2.69 19.44
N GLN A 129 4.91 -2.88 19.49
CA GLN A 129 4.07 -2.47 20.62
C GLN A 129 4.45 -3.22 21.90
N VAL A 130 4.62 -4.55 21.85
CA VAL A 130 5.07 -5.35 23.00
C VAL A 130 6.42 -4.86 23.48
N ARG A 131 7.37 -4.65 22.56
CA ARG A 131 8.70 -4.11 22.87
C ARG A 131 8.62 -2.75 23.57
N GLN A 132 7.78 -1.83 23.08
CA GLN A 132 7.57 -0.52 23.70
C GLN A 132 6.95 -0.61 25.09
N ARG A 133 6.00 -1.54 25.31
CA ARG A 133 5.40 -1.80 26.63
C ARG A 133 6.45 -2.29 27.64
N ILE A 134 7.28 -3.26 27.24
CA ILE A 134 8.39 -3.74 28.08
C ILE A 134 9.37 -2.59 28.37
N GLN A 135 9.74 -1.82 27.35
CA GLN A 135 10.65 -0.68 27.47
C GLN A 135 10.12 0.38 28.46
N LYS A 136 8.81 0.66 28.44
CA LYS A 136 8.14 1.56 29.38
C LYS A 136 8.15 1.01 30.81
N GLY A 137 7.78 -0.26 30.99
CA GLY A 137 7.79 -0.91 32.31
C GLY A 137 9.18 -1.00 32.94
N LEU A 138 10.22 -1.22 32.12
CA LEU A 138 11.62 -1.15 32.57
C LEU A 138 12.02 0.26 32.99
N ARG A 139 11.56 1.29 32.26
CA ARG A 139 11.83 2.69 32.58
C ARG A 139 11.20 3.13 33.90
N GLU A 140 10.00 2.63 34.21
CA GLU A 140 9.30 2.92 35.47
C GLU A 140 9.99 2.27 36.68
N LYS A 141 10.70 1.15 36.48
CA LYS A 141 11.46 0.44 37.52
C LYS A 141 12.83 1.04 37.83
N LEU A 142 13.33 1.94 36.97
CA LEU A 142 14.61 2.62 37.20
C LEU A 142 14.53 3.55 38.42
N SER A 143 15.53 3.46 39.28
CA SER A 143 15.71 4.43 40.36
C SER A 143 15.88 5.85 39.80
N LYS A 144 15.21 6.84 40.41
CA LYS A 144 15.34 8.27 40.07
C LYS A 144 16.58 8.92 40.72
N GLY A 145 17.32 8.18 41.54
CA GLY A 145 18.49 8.68 42.27
C GLY A 145 19.78 8.75 41.43
N LYS A 146 20.80 9.45 41.94
CA LYS A 146 22.11 9.59 41.27
C LYS A 146 22.95 8.29 41.25
N GLN A 147 22.73 7.38 42.20
CA GLN A 147 23.44 6.10 42.28
C GLN A 147 22.60 4.98 41.65
N LYS A 148 23.16 4.32 40.63
CA LYS A 148 22.55 3.15 39.99
C LYS A 148 22.79 1.90 40.82
N MET A 149 21.72 1.25 41.25
CA MET A 149 21.74 -0.02 41.97
C MET A 149 22.11 -1.17 41.02
N LYS A 150 22.45 -2.35 41.56
CA LYS A 150 22.68 -3.56 40.74
C LYS A 150 21.48 -3.88 39.82
N LYS A 151 20.26 -3.71 40.35
CA LYS A 151 19.00 -3.85 39.59
C LYS A 151 18.88 -2.84 38.43
N ASP A 152 19.37 -1.60 38.61
CA ASP A 152 19.35 -0.60 37.53
C ASP A 152 20.31 -0.99 36.39
N LYS A 153 21.44 -1.65 36.70
CA LYS A 153 22.37 -2.16 35.68
C LYS A 153 21.76 -3.30 34.85
N GLU A 154 21.06 -4.22 35.51
CA GLU A 154 20.32 -5.31 34.84
C GLU A 154 19.23 -4.75 33.92
N ILE A 155 18.43 -3.78 34.42
CA ILE A 155 17.40 -3.10 33.61
C ILE A 155 17.99 -2.41 32.38
N LEU A 156 19.16 -1.77 32.50
CA LEU A 156 19.83 -1.11 31.37
C LEU A 156 20.33 -2.12 30.32
N SER A 157 20.82 -3.28 30.75
CA SER A 157 21.24 -4.36 29.84
C SER A 157 20.03 -4.92 29.07
N ASP A 158 18.91 -5.17 29.74
CA ASP A 158 17.66 -5.56 29.08
C ASP A 158 17.20 -4.52 28.06
N TRP A 159 17.40 -3.24 28.37
CA TRP A 159 17.10 -2.13 27.47
C TRP A 159 17.98 -2.13 26.21
N GLU A 160 19.27 -2.42 26.34
CA GLU A 160 20.19 -2.59 25.21
C GLU A 160 19.80 -3.78 24.35
N ASN A 161 19.42 -4.90 24.97
CA ASN A 161 18.90 -6.07 24.26
C ASN A 161 17.64 -5.73 23.45
N LEU A 162 16.68 -5.00 24.03
CA LEU A 162 15.49 -4.54 23.30
C LEU A 162 15.83 -3.59 22.14
N ARG A 163 16.88 -2.77 22.28
CA ARG A 163 17.37 -1.91 21.19
C ARG A 163 18.01 -2.75 20.07
N HIS A 164 18.75 -3.79 20.43
CA HIS A 164 19.33 -4.73 19.48
C HIS A 164 18.25 -5.52 18.73
N CYS A 165 17.22 -6.02 19.42
CA CYS A 165 16.07 -6.67 18.78
C CYS A 165 15.39 -5.75 17.75
N ARG A 166 15.21 -4.45 18.06
CA ARG A 166 14.67 -3.49 17.08
C ARG A 166 15.53 -3.41 15.83
N HIS A 167 16.85 -3.35 16.00
CA HIS A 167 17.78 -3.28 14.88
C HIS A 167 17.65 -4.52 13.97
N LEU A 168 17.64 -5.71 14.55
CA LEU A 168 17.47 -6.98 13.83
C LEU A 168 16.14 -7.05 13.07
N LEU A 169 15.05 -6.55 13.66
CA LEU A 169 13.73 -6.51 13.00
C LEU A 169 13.67 -5.47 11.87
N SER A 170 14.42 -4.37 11.96
CA SER A 170 14.46 -3.32 10.93
C SER A 170 15.46 -3.60 9.80
N GLN A 171 16.41 -4.52 10.00
CA GLN A 171 17.21 -5.06 8.92
C GLN A 171 16.33 -6.01 8.10
N SER A 172 15.46 -5.46 7.26
CA SER A 172 15.05 -6.20 6.06
C SER A 172 16.33 -6.64 5.36
N ALA A 173 16.38 -7.85 4.81
CA ALA A 173 17.49 -8.37 4.02
C ALA A 173 17.83 -7.44 2.84
N GLN A 174 18.55 -6.34 3.11
CA GLN A 174 19.14 -5.42 2.13
C GLN A 174 20.55 -5.86 1.77
N LYS A 175 20.87 -7.15 1.91
CA LYS A 175 22.18 -7.71 1.62
C LYS A 175 22.07 -9.10 0.99
N THR A 176 21.41 -9.18 -0.15
CA THR A 176 21.65 -10.21 -1.17
C THR A 176 20.89 -9.78 -2.43
N GLU A 177 21.52 -8.90 -3.19
CA GLU A 177 21.49 -8.82 -4.67
C GLU A 177 22.70 -7.96 -5.09
#